data_AF-A0A8X6J6S5-F1
#
_entry.id   AF-A0A8X6J6S5-F1
#
_cell.length_a   1.000
_cell.length_b   1.000
_cell.length_c   1.000
_cell.angle_alpha   90.00
_cell.angle_beta   90.00
_cell.angle_gamma   90.00
#
_symmetry.space_group_name_H-M   'P 1'
#
loop_
_entity.id
_entity.type
_entity.pdbx_description
1 polymer ?
#
loop_
_entity_poly.entity_id
_entity_poly.type
_entity_poly.pdbx_seq_one_letter_code
_entity_poly.pdbx_strand_id
1 'polypeptide(L)'
;MKPGSRAREFIESYPVTLENYDEAVLTLKECFGNPELLVEVYVRELIRMIITNVKADSRDKLHLDRLYDKIEAHLRALESLGLKSKENIAWIFPMVESCLTEDVLKARQRSSLLGEPEENDQFRLANLMKFLKAEVEGEERLKLALGGLDSINCKEDYHDKARGGADSKFKFKKQASVPLPRVFL
;
A
#
# COMPACT_ATOMS: atom_id res chain seq x y z
N MET A 1 -1.21 6.91 21.50
CA MET A 1 0.15 6.31 21.54
C MET A 1 0.05 4.79 21.47
N LYS A 2 1.03 4.10 20.90
CA LYS A 2 1.05 2.62 20.86
C LYS A 2 1.10 2.06 22.29
N PRO A 3 0.25 1.08 22.65
CA PRO A 3 0.34 0.39 23.95
C PRO A 3 1.74 -0.23 24.16
N GLY A 4 2.30 -0.07 25.38
CA GLY A 4 3.63 -0.58 25.73
C GLY A 4 4.80 0.13 25.06
N SER A 5 4.61 1.36 24.56
CA SER A 5 5.71 2.17 24.03
C SER A 5 6.34 3.02 25.13
N ARG A 6 7.66 3.25 25.04
CA ARG A 6 8.41 4.12 25.96
C ARG A 6 7.77 5.51 26.10
N ALA A 7 7.27 6.07 25.00
CA ALA A 7 6.63 7.38 25.04
C ALA A 7 5.30 7.37 25.82
N ARG A 8 4.56 6.25 25.78
CA ARG A 8 3.35 6.07 26.60
C ARG A 8 3.68 5.97 28.08
N GLU A 9 4.63 5.11 28.44
CA GLU A 9 5.11 4.97 29.83
C GLU A 9 5.63 6.30 30.38
N PHE A 10 6.29 7.09 29.53
CA PHE A 10 6.74 8.43 29.86
C PHE A 10 5.58 9.35 30.24
N ILE A 11 4.54 9.47 29.40
CA ILE A 11 3.37 10.31 29.72
C ILE A 11 2.60 9.80 30.93
N GLU A 12 2.45 8.47 31.07
CA GLU A 12 1.77 7.85 32.22
C GLU A 12 2.49 8.10 33.56
N SER A 13 3.77 8.49 33.53
CA SER A 13 4.53 8.82 34.75
C SER A 13 4.18 10.19 35.35
N TYR A 14 3.57 11.09 34.57
CA TYR A 14 3.16 12.40 35.04
C TYR A 14 1.79 12.35 35.73
N PRO A 15 1.64 12.93 36.94
CA PRO A 15 0.34 13.15 37.55
C PRO A 15 -0.60 13.98 36.68
N VAL A 16 -1.90 13.67 36.71
CA VAL A 16 -2.92 14.36 35.91
C VAL A 16 -3.34 15.67 36.59
N THR A 17 -2.43 16.64 36.62
CA THR A 17 -2.60 17.97 37.24
C THR A 17 -2.38 19.08 36.21
N LEU A 18 -3.04 20.24 36.40
CA LEU A 18 -2.94 21.39 35.50
C LEU A 18 -1.49 21.84 35.30
N GLU A 19 -0.73 21.85 36.40
CA GLU A 19 0.67 22.30 36.46
C GLU A 19 1.63 21.38 35.68
N ASN A 20 1.28 20.09 35.52
CA ASN A 20 2.16 19.10 34.91
C ASN A 20 1.98 18.97 33.40
N TYR A 21 0.93 19.54 32.80
CA TYR A 21 0.69 19.40 31.36
C TYR A 21 1.77 20.07 30.51
N ASP A 22 2.14 21.31 30.85
CA ASP A 22 3.14 22.05 30.08
C ASP A 22 4.52 21.39 30.20
N GLU A 23 4.89 20.96 31.40
CA GLU A 23 6.14 20.24 31.66
C GLU A 23 6.16 18.90 30.91
N ALA A 24 5.08 18.11 30.96
CA ALA A 24 4.98 16.85 30.24
C ALA A 24 5.17 17.04 28.73
N VAL A 25 4.57 18.08 28.14
CA VAL A 25 4.72 18.40 26.71
C VAL A 25 6.13 18.85 26.37
N LEU A 26 6.75 19.69 27.21
CA LEU A 26 8.13 20.14 27.04
C LEU A 26 9.10 18.96 27.06
N THR A 27 9.10 18.17 28.12
CA THR A 27 10.03 17.04 28.25
C THR A 27 9.76 15.96 27.19
N LEU A 28 8.51 15.79 26.73
CA LEU A 28 8.19 14.91 25.61
C LEU A 28 8.86 15.38 24.31
N LYS A 29 8.84 16.68 24.02
CA LYS A 29 9.54 17.24 22.85
C LYS A 29 11.05 17.08 22.96
N GLU A 30 11.62 17.28 24.14
CA GLU A 30 13.07 17.09 24.36
C GLU A 30 13.49 15.62 24.18
N CYS A 31 12.69 14.69 24.70
CA CYS A 31 13.01 13.26 24.67
C CYS A 31 12.77 12.59 23.30
N PHE A 32 11.70 13.00 22.60
CA PHE A 32 11.23 12.28 21.40
C PHE A 32 11.17 13.17 20.14
N GLY A 33 11.32 14.48 20.29
CA GLY A 33 11.17 15.47 19.22
C GLY A 33 12.48 15.97 18.61
N ASN A 34 13.62 15.30 18.86
CA ASN A 34 14.90 15.70 18.27
C ASN A 34 14.83 15.55 16.74
N PRO A 35 14.83 16.65 15.96
CA PRO A 35 14.60 16.59 14.53
C PRO A 35 15.73 15.89 13.78
N GLU A 36 16.98 16.03 14.24
CA GLU A 36 18.15 15.42 13.60
C GLU A 36 18.08 13.88 13.69
N LEU A 37 17.76 13.35 14.88
CA LEU A 37 17.56 11.92 15.07
C LEU A 37 16.35 11.39 14.28
N LEU A 38 15.27 12.17 14.20
CA LEU A 38 14.08 11.77 13.45
C LEU A 38 14.36 11.70 11.95
N VAL A 39 15.14 12.65 11.39
CA VAL A 39 15.59 12.58 9.99
C VAL A 39 16.35 11.27 9.75
N GLU A 40 17.29 10.91 10.63
CA GLU A 40 18.02 9.65 10.49
C GLU A 40 17.09 8.42 10.49
N VAL A 41 16.10 8.37 11.38
CA VAL A 41 15.15 7.27 11.45
C VAL A 41 14.41 7.11 10.13
N TYR A 42 13.84 8.20 9.60
CA TYR A 42 13.07 8.15 8.35
C TYR A 42 13.94 7.82 7.13
N VAL A 43 15.16 8.37 7.06
CA VAL A 43 16.11 8.03 6.00
C VAL A 43 16.51 6.55 6.06
N ARG A 44 16.79 6.01 7.26
CA ARG A 44 17.13 4.59 7.42
C ARG A 44 15.95 3.67 7.09
N GLU A 45 14.71 4.06 7.38
CA GLU A 45 13.53 3.30 6.95
C GLU A 45 13.38 3.29 5.42
N LEU A 46 13.61 4.42 4.75
CA LEU A 46 13.65 4.46 3.28
C LEU A 46 14.75 3.53 2.73
N ILE A 47 15.95 3.57 3.29
CA ILE A 47 17.04 2.66 2.89
C ILE A 47 16.64 1.19 3.11
N ARG A 48 16.01 0.88 4.25
CA ARG A 48 15.52 -0.48 4.52
C ARG A 48 14.49 -0.92 3.49
N MET A 49 13.60 -0.04 3.05
CA MET A 49 12.64 -0.32 1.98
C MET A 49 13.35 -0.62 0.65
N ILE A 50 14.36 0.18 0.27
CA ILE A 50 15.18 -0.07 -0.92
C ILE A 50 15.78 -1.48 -0.84
N ILE A 51 16.46 -1.80 0.26
CA ILE A 51 17.11 -3.11 0.45
C ILE A 51 16.09 -4.24 0.39
N THR A 52 14.92 -4.06 1.00
CA THR A 52 13.85 -5.06 1.00
C THR A 52 13.36 -5.31 -0.43
N ASN A 53 13.09 -4.26 -1.20
CA ASN A 53 12.57 -4.40 -2.56
C ASN A 53 13.62 -4.90 -3.57
N VAL A 54 14.90 -4.59 -3.35
CA VAL A 54 16.01 -5.09 -4.18
C VAL A 54 16.31 -6.58 -3.90
N LYS A 55 16.25 -7.00 -2.63
CA LYS A 55 16.58 -8.38 -2.22
C LYS A 55 15.38 -9.33 -2.27
N ALA A 56 14.15 -8.82 -2.29
CA ALA A 56 12.96 -9.65 -2.30
C ALA A 56 12.82 -10.40 -3.63
N ASP A 57 12.64 -11.72 -3.52
CA ASP A 57 12.02 -12.51 -4.58
C ASP A 57 10.60 -11.97 -4.83
N SER A 58 10.02 -12.29 -5.99
CA SER A 58 8.73 -11.74 -6.43
C SER A 58 7.57 -11.87 -5.43
N ARG A 59 7.66 -12.80 -4.47
CA ARG A 59 6.64 -13.04 -3.43
C ARG A 59 6.78 -12.18 -2.18
N ASP A 60 7.96 -11.65 -1.91
CA ASP A 60 8.26 -10.86 -0.70
C ASP A 60 8.27 -9.34 -0.98
N LYS A 61 8.07 -8.95 -2.24
CA LYS A 61 7.96 -7.56 -2.64
C LYS A 61 6.70 -6.94 -2.03
N LEU A 62 6.85 -5.73 -1.49
CA LEU A 62 5.71 -4.96 -1.01
C LEU A 62 4.75 -4.70 -2.17
N HIS A 63 3.46 -4.93 -1.94
CA HIS A 63 2.43 -4.46 -2.86
C HIS A 63 2.54 -2.94 -3.08
N LEU A 64 2.22 -2.49 -4.30
CA LEU A 64 2.45 -1.12 -4.72
C LEU A 64 1.68 -0.10 -3.86
N ASP A 65 0.46 -0.44 -3.44
CA ASP A 65 -0.38 0.35 -2.52
C ASP A 65 0.35 0.64 -1.19
N ARG A 66 0.84 -0.41 -0.53
CA ARG A 66 1.57 -0.31 0.74
C ARG A 66 2.91 0.38 0.59
N LEU A 67 3.56 0.20 -0.56
CA LEU A 67 4.82 0.86 -0.86
C LEU A 67 4.59 2.37 -0.99
N TYR A 68 3.57 2.77 -1.76
CA TYR A 68 3.18 4.16 -1.94
C TYR A 68 2.84 4.83 -0.61
N ASP A 69 1.97 4.23 0.21
CA ASP A 69 1.57 4.78 1.51
C ASP A 69 2.77 5.02 2.43
N LYS A 70 3.73 4.08 2.45
CA LYS A 70 4.95 4.21 3.26
C LYS A 70 5.86 5.31 2.74
N ILE A 71 6.09 5.37 1.42
CA ILE A 71 6.91 6.43 0.81
C ILE A 71 6.28 7.79 1.13
N GLU A 72 4.97 7.95 0.92
CA GLU A 72 4.27 9.20 1.17
C GLU A 72 4.34 9.61 2.65
N ALA A 73 4.15 8.67 3.58
CA ALA A 73 4.26 8.93 5.02
C ALA A 73 5.67 9.40 5.41
N HIS A 74 6.71 8.76 4.88
CA HIS A 74 8.09 9.16 5.15
C HIS A 74 8.43 10.53 4.55
N LEU A 75 7.99 10.81 3.32
CA LEU A 75 8.17 12.13 2.70
C LEU A 75 7.47 13.22 3.51
N ARG A 76 6.23 13.01 3.92
CA ARG A 76 5.47 13.96 4.75
C ARG A 76 6.15 14.21 6.10
N ALA A 77 6.73 13.18 6.71
CA ALA A 77 7.47 13.31 7.96
C ALA A 77 8.77 14.12 7.76
N LEU A 78 9.56 13.80 6.74
CA LEU A 78 10.78 14.54 6.38
C LEU A 78 10.48 16.01 6.06
N GLU A 79 9.38 16.29 5.35
CA GLU A 79 8.91 17.64 5.07
C GLU A 79 8.56 18.42 6.35
N SER A 80 7.93 17.76 7.33
CA SER A 80 7.59 18.39 8.62
C SER A 80 8.84 18.74 9.46
N LEU A 81 9.96 18.07 9.19
CA LEU A 81 11.26 18.31 9.80
C LEU A 81 12.10 19.36 9.05
N GLY A 82 11.55 19.97 7.99
CA GLY A 82 12.21 21.07 7.26
C GLY A 82 12.98 20.66 6.01
N LEU A 83 12.86 19.40 5.53
CA LEU A 83 13.59 18.91 4.36
C LEU A 83 12.97 19.34 3.00
N LYS A 84 12.49 20.58 2.90
CA LYS A 84 11.83 21.13 1.69
C LYS A 84 12.77 21.88 0.74
N SER A 85 14.05 22.00 1.08
CA SER A 85 15.02 22.70 0.23
C SER A 85 15.31 21.90 -1.04
N LYS A 86 15.66 22.59 -2.13
CA LYS A 86 16.06 21.98 -3.40
C LYS A 86 17.22 20.99 -3.21
N GLU A 87 18.17 21.34 -2.34
CA GLU A 87 19.32 20.49 -1.97
C GLU A 87 18.89 19.16 -1.35
N ASN A 88 17.83 19.18 -0.53
CA ASN A 88 17.32 17.96 0.09
C ASN A 88 16.58 17.08 -0.91
N ILE A 89 15.79 17.68 -1.79
CA ILE A 89 15.05 16.97 -2.83
C ILE A 89 16.02 16.22 -3.77
N ALA A 90 17.19 16.80 -4.06
CA ALA A 90 18.19 16.20 -4.94
C ALA A 90 18.66 14.82 -4.49
N TRP A 91 18.76 14.55 -3.18
CA TRP A 91 19.12 13.23 -2.65
C TRP A 91 17.89 12.38 -2.25
N ILE A 92 16.76 13.01 -1.90
CA ILE A 92 15.51 12.30 -1.61
C ILE A 92 14.96 11.62 -2.86
N PHE A 93 14.99 12.30 -4.01
CA PHE A 93 14.50 11.76 -5.27
C PHE A 93 15.11 10.39 -5.63
N PRO A 94 16.45 10.22 -5.71
CA PRO A 94 17.03 8.92 -6.04
C PRO A 94 16.74 7.85 -4.99
N MET A 95 16.54 8.21 -3.71
CA MET A 95 16.12 7.25 -2.68
C MET A 95 14.70 6.73 -2.94
N VAL A 96 13.75 7.64 -3.22
CA VAL A 96 12.36 7.27 -3.52
C VAL A 96 12.29 6.43 -4.80
N GLU A 97 13.01 6.84 -5.84
CA GLU A 97 13.07 6.09 -7.10
C GLU A 97 13.65 4.68 -6.89
N SER A 98 14.68 4.55 -6.05
CA SER A 98 15.29 3.25 -5.71
C SER A 98 14.40 2.35 -4.87
N CYS A 99 13.33 2.88 -4.25
CA CYS A 99 12.36 2.05 -3.55
C CYS A 99 11.48 1.25 -4.53
N LEU A 100 11.44 1.60 -5.81
CA LEU A 100 10.48 1.02 -6.76
C LEU A 100 11.00 -0.26 -7.39
N THR A 101 10.08 -1.17 -7.69
CA THR A 101 10.40 -2.40 -8.43
C THR A 101 10.63 -2.12 -9.91
N GLU A 102 11.39 -2.98 -10.58
CA GLU A 102 11.70 -2.86 -12.02
C GLU A 102 10.45 -2.68 -12.90
N ASP A 103 9.36 -3.40 -12.63
CA ASP A 103 8.14 -3.32 -13.43
C ASP A 103 7.48 -1.93 -13.36
N VAL A 104 7.43 -1.36 -12.16
CA VAL A 104 6.91 0.01 -11.91
C VAL A 104 7.81 1.05 -12.58
N LEU A 105 9.14 0.86 -12.55
CA LEU A 105 10.08 1.75 -13.24
C LEU A 105 9.92 1.69 -14.76
N LYS A 106 9.71 0.50 -15.33
CA LYS A 106 9.40 0.32 -16.76
C LYS A 106 8.08 0.99 -17.13
N ALA A 107 7.04 0.82 -16.32
CA ALA A 107 5.76 1.49 -16.52
C ALA A 107 5.91 3.01 -16.50
N ARG A 108 6.68 3.53 -15.53
CA ARG A 108 7.00 4.96 -15.45
C ARG A 108 7.72 5.45 -16.70
N GLN A 109 8.76 4.77 -17.16
CA GLN A 109 9.48 5.17 -18.38
C GLN A 109 8.54 5.23 -19.60
N ARG A 110 7.66 4.25 -19.76
CA ARG A 110 6.65 4.26 -20.84
C ARG A 110 5.69 5.45 -20.73
N SER A 111 5.27 5.82 -19.51
CA SER A 111 4.43 6.99 -19.27
C SER A 111 5.16 8.33 -19.47
N SER A 112 6.44 8.37 -19.11
CA SER A 112 7.31 9.55 -19.18
C SER A 112 7.63 9.92 -20.64
N LEU A 113 7.73 8.93 -21.53
CA LEU A 113 7.83 9.14 -23.00
C LEU A 113 6.62 9.85 -23.61
N LEU A 114 5.51 9.98 -22.88
CA LEU A 114 4.29 10.69 -23.32
C LEU A 114 4.18 12.10 -22.71
N GLY A 115 5.15 12.53 -21.90
CA GLY A 115 5.12 13.80 -21.18
C GLY A 115 6.27 14.76 -21.53
N GLU A 116 6.12 16.02 -21.10
CA GLU A 116 7.12 17.09 -21.25
C GLU A 116 8.37 16.84 -20.38
N PRO A 117 9.54 17.36 -20.78
CA PRO A 117 10.79 17.19 -20.02
C PRO A 117 10.69 17.80 -18.61
N GLU A 118 11.16 17.06 -17.61
CA GLU A 118 11.16 17.52 -16.22
C GLU A 118 12.41 18.36 -15.93
N GLU A 119 12.27 19.69 -15.91
CA GLU A 119 13.42 20.60 -15.78
C GLU A 119 13.96 20.77 -14.34
N ASN A 120 13.21 20.38 -13.30
CA ASN A 120 13.58 20.63 -11.91
C ASN A 120 13.22 19.46 -10.98
N ASP A 121 14.15 19.06 -10.10
CA ASP A 121 14.04 17.90 -9.21
C ASP A 121 12.78 17.90 -8.33
N GLN A 122 12.30 19.08 -7.94
CA GLN A 122 11.05 19.19 -7.18
C GLN A 122 9.83 18.77 -8.00
N PHE A 123 9.80 19.12 -9.29
CA PHE A 123 8.77 18.65 -10.20
C PHE A 123 8.94 17.15 -10.50
N ARG A 124 10.19 16.66 -10.59
CA ARG A 124 10.49 15.24 -10.79
C ARG A 124 9.95 14.36 -9.67
N LEU A 125 10.19 14.75 -8.42
CA LEU A 125 9.68 14.03 -7.25
C LEU A 125 8.15 14.11 -7.17
N ALA A 126 7.57 15.28 -7.40
CA ALA A 126 6.11 15.46 -7.39
C ALA A 126 5.42 14.63 -8.48
N ASN A 127 5.97 14.62 -9.69
CA ASN A 127 5.48 13.82 -10.81
C ASN A 127 5.61 12.32 -10.54
N LEU A 128 6.70 11.89 -9.91
CA LEU A 128 6.86 10.50 -9.46
C LEU A 128 5.76 10.09 -8.49
N MET A 129 5.49 10.91 -7.47
CA MET A 129 4.42 10.61 -6.51
C MET A 129 3.04 10.63 -7.16
N LYS A 130 2.80 11.52 -8.12
CA LYS A 130 1.55 11.56 -8.91
C LYS A 130 1.39 10.31 -9.78
N PHE A 131 2.46 9.87 -10.42
CA PHE A 131 2.49 8.64 -11.21
C PHE A 131 2.19 7.42 -10.34
N LEU A 132 2.87 7.27 -9.20
CA LEU A 132 2.65 6.13 -8.29
C LEU A 132 1.20 6.06 -7.81
N LYS A 133 0.62 7.21 -7.47
CA LYS A 133 -0.79 7.28 -7.10
C LYS A 133 -1.71 6.79 -8.22
N ALA A 134 -1.47 7.23 -9.46
CA ALA A 134 -2.25 6.79 -10.61
C ALA A 134 -2.11 5.29 -10.88
N GLU A 135 -0.92 4.72 -10.69
CA GLU A 135 -0.66 3.29 -10.86
C GLU A 135 -1.39 2.46 -9.78
N VAL A 136 -1.37 2.90 -8.51
CA VAL A 136 -2.13 2.26 -7.42
C VAL A 136 -3.63 2.28 -7.73
N GLU A 137 -4.19 3.42 -8.11
CA GLU A 137 -5.60 3.51 -8.52
C GLU A 137 -5.89 2.65 -9.77
N GLY A 138 -4.93 2.53 -10.68
CA GLY A 138 -5.00 1.67 -11.85
C GLY A 138 -5.10 0.18 -11.48
N GLU A 139 -4.26 -0.29 -10.55
CA GLU A 139 -4.33 -1.64 -10.01
C GLU A 139 -5.68 -1.92 -9.33
N GLU A 140 -6.22 -0.97 -8.57
CA GLU A 140 -7.53 -1.10 -7.94
C GLU A 140 -8.66 -1.19 -8.98
N ARG A 141 -8.64 -0.32 -9.99
CA ARG A 141 -9.61 -0.38 -11.11
C ARG A 141 -9.50 -1.70 -11.87
N LEU A 142 -8.29 -2.19 -12.09
CA LEU A 142 -8.06 -3.48 -12.74
C LEU A 142 -8.60 -4.64 -11.89
N LYS A 143 -8.35 -4.64 -10.57
CA LYS A 143 -8.93 -5.61 -9.63
C LYS A 143 -10.45 -5.60 -9.68
N LEU A 144 -11.08 -4.43 -9.75
CA LEU A 144 -12.53 -4.30 -9.90
C LEU A 144 -13.03 -4.85 -11.23
N ALA A 145 -12.36 -4.54 -12.34
CA ALA A 145 -12.74 -5.03 -13.66
C ALA A 145 -12.59 -6.55 -13.80
N LEU A 146 -11.54 -7.13 -13.20
CA LEU A 146 -11.28 -8.57 -13.20
C LEU A 146 -12.09 -9.33 -12.15
N GLY A 147 -12.53 -8.65 -11.09
CA GLY A 147 -13.28 -9.23 -9.97
C GLY A 147 -14.71 -9.65 -10.32
N GLY A 148 -15.21 -9.34 -11.52
CA GLY A 148 -16.54 -9.73 -11.98
C GLY A 148 -17.70 -9.18 -11.14
N LEU A 149 -18.93 -9.30 -11.65
CA LEU A 149 -20.16 -8.99 -10.90
C LEU A 149 -20.52 -10.13 -9.92
N ASP A 150 -19.54 -10.88 -9.41
CA ASP A 150 -19.76 -12.11 -8.62
C ASP A 150 -20.47 -11.86 -7.27
N SER A 151 -20.72 -10.60 -6.95
CA SER A 151 -21.51 -10.14 -5.79
C SER A 151 -22.98 -9.79 -6.11
N ILE A 152 -23.44 -9.92 -7.37
CA ILE A 152 -24.85 -9.64 -7.78
C ILE A 152 -25.71 -10.91 -7.87
N ASN A 153 -25.21 -12.09 -7.46
CA ASN A 153 -26.12 -13.17 -7.10
C ASN A 153 -26.61 -12.95 -5.66
N CYS A 154 -27.52 -11.98 -5.55
CA CYS A 154 -28.46 -11.87 -4.44
C CYS A 154 -28.99 -13.26 -4.10
N LYS A 155 -28.87 -13.62 -2.82
CA LYS A 155 -29.67 -14.69 -2.25
C LYS A 155 -31.13 -14.30 -2.47
N GLU A 156 -31.79 -14.91 -3.45
CA GLU A 156 -33.24 -15.00 -3.44
C GLU A 156 -33.61 -16.00 -2.35
N ASP A 157 -33.82 -15.46 -1.15
CA ASP A 157 -34.54 -16.13 -0.08
C ASP A 157 -35.99 -16.36 -0.55
N TYR A 158 -36.26 -17.52 -1.15
CA TYR A 158 -37.63 -18.03 -1.24
C TYR A 158 -37.92 -18.91 -0.04
N HIS A 159 -38.54 -18.29 0.95
CA HIS A 159 -39.31 -18.96 1.98
C HIS A 159 -40.56 -19.53 1.30
N ASP A 160 -40.68 -20.85 1.15
CA ASP A 160 -41.99 -21.45 0.88
C ASP A 160 -42.27 -22.64 1.80
N LYS A 161 -43.36 -22.52 2.56
CA LYS A 161 -43.90 -23.52 3.47
C LYS A 161 -44.95 -24.31 2.71
N ALA A 162 -44.70 -25.59 2.44
CA ALA A 162 -45.79 -26.53 2.21
C ALA A 162 -45.45 -27.92 2.78
N ARG A 163 -46.26 -28.31 3.77
CA ARG A 163 -46.38 -29.66 4.31
C ARG A 163 -46.98 -30.60 3.26
N GLY A 164 -46.50 -31.84 3.22
CA GLY A 164 -47.37 -33.01 2.99
C GLY A 164 -46.90 -34.03 1.95
N GLY A 165 -46.53 -35.23 2.42
CA GLY A 165 -47.08 -36.48 1.87
C GLY A 165 -46.32 -37.22 0.76
N ALA A 166 -45.73 -38.34 1.16
CA ALA A 166 -45.69 -39.66 0.50
C ALA A 166 -45.00 -39.89 -0.86
N ASP A 167 -44.02 -40.81 -0.80
CA ASP A 167 -43.76 -41.93 -1.70
C ASP A 167 -43.77 -41.75 -3.23
N SER A 168 -42.56 -41.90 -3.80
CA SER A 168 -42.16 -43.06 -4.62
C SER A 168 -41.38 -42.72 -5.90
N LYS A 169 -40.17 -43.30 -5.96
CA LYS A 169 -39.40 -43.83 -7.11
C LYS A 169 -39.38 -42.97 -8.40
N PHE A 170 -38.20 -42.51 -8.83
CA PHE A 170 -37.80 -42.69 -10.24
C PHE A 170 -36.28 -42.65 -10.45
N LYS A 171 -35.84 -43.46 -11.41
CA LYS A 171 -34.52 -44.10 -11.56
C LYS A 171 -33.41 -43.19 -12.11
N PHE A 172 -32.18 -43.48 -11.66
CA PHE A 172 -30.93 -43.03 -12.29
C PHE A 172 -30.75 -43.72 -13.65
N LYS A 173 -30.54 -42.96 -14.73
CA LYS A 173 -30.06 -43.49 -16.01
C LYS A 173 -28.78 -42.75 -16.40
N LYS A 174 -27.67 -43.48 -16.34
CA LYS A 174 -26.33 -43.11 -16.81
C LYS A 174 -26.25 -43.48 -18.30
N GLN A 175 -25.73 -42.59 -19.16
CA GLN A 175 -25.11 -42.84 -20.48
C GLN A 175 -24.94 -41.47 -21.18
N ALA A 176 -23.92 -41.18 -21.97
CA ALA A 176 -22.68 -41.86 -22.32
C ALA A 176 -21.71 -40.82 -22.88
N SER A 177 -20.42 -41.13 -22.79
CA SER A 177 -19.28 -40.42 -23.41
C SER A 177 -19.46 -40.19 -24.91
N VAL A 178 -19.23 -38.97 -25.38
CA VAL A 178 -19.09 -38.64 -26.80
C VAL A 178 -17.62 -38.88 -27.21
N PRO A 179 -17.33 -39.69 -28.25
CA PRO A 179 -15.97 -39.90 -28.72
C PRO A 179 -15.54 -38.81 -29.73
N LEU A 180 -14.27 -38.42 -29.66
CA LEU A 180 -13.61 -37.53 -30.62
C LEU A 180 -13.39 -38.24 -31.97
N PRO A 181 -13.59 -37.56 -33.12
CA PRO A 181 -13.18 -38.12 -34.40
C PRO A 181 -11.68 -37.88 -34.66
N ARG A 182 -10.98 -38.99 -34.93
CA ARG A 182 -9.63 -39.06 -35.53
C ARG A 182 -9.80 -39.44 -37.01
N VAL A 183 -9.23 -38.66 -37.92
CA VAL A 183 -8.79 -39.09 -39.27
C VAL A 183 -7.63 -38.16 -39.64
N PHE A 184 -6.34 -38.53 -39.53
CA PHE A 184 -5.47 -39.42 -40.32
C PHE A 184 -5.09 -38.92 -41.73
N LEU A 185 -3.76 -38.81 -41.88
CA LEU A 185 -2.87 -38.65 -43.06
C LEU A 185 -2.80 -37.26 -43.70
#